data_AF-A0A349DTE4-F1
#
_entry.id   AF-A0A349DTE4-F1
#
_cell.length_a   1.000
_cell.length_b   1.000
_cell.length_c   1.000
_cell.angle_alpha   90.00
_cell.angle_beta   90.00
_cell.angle_gamma   90.00
#
_symmetry.space_group_name_H-M   'P 1'
#
loop_
_entity.id
_entity.type
_entity.pdbx_description
1 polymer ?
#
loop_
_entity_poly.entity_id
_entity_poly.type
_entity_poly.pdbx_seq_one_letter_code
_entity_poly.pdbx_strand_id
1 'polypeptide(L)'
;MIIILDDTFIERHKFNEVDYLQQTPYVEICTIHTEIKTTDLGSLVKTLSQYSLFCYHKTLQLLDAQGKSLNNENNLRSRENLVKKVQDLNIPMIEFSRGLETRFENKQINKDLFYTHLRVLLDYFMNHQQIELKTLFWGADFENVEKMTQVKYLMTQVRLTSLDSLSENESILQGIALIYDKDATEIVEAWKTKQFSTNDIINEINQQIR
;
A
#
# COMPACT_ATOMS: atom_id res chain seq x y z
N MET A 1 5.54 11.04 -10.68
CA MET A 1 6.27 9.88 -11.26
C MET A 1 6.61 8.89 -10.15
N ILE A 2 6.79 7.61 -10.44
CA ILE A 2 7.16 6.55 -9.50
C ILE A 2 8.58 6.11 -9.83
N ILE A 3 9.43 5.95 -8.82
CA ILE A 3 10.80 5.44 -9.00
C ILE A 3 11.00 4.16 -8.23
N ILE A 4 11.67 3.21 -8.86
CA ILE A 4 12.03 1.92 -8.29
C ILE A 4 13.54 1.74 -8.42
N LEU A 5 14.23 1.55 -7.30
CA LEU A 5 15.65 1.19 -7.27
C LEU A 5 15.77 -0.32 -6.98
N ASP A 6 16.16 -1.10 -7.98
CA ASP A 6 16.27 -2.57 -7.87
C ASP A 6 17.43 -3.11 -8.69
N ASP A 7 18.58 -3.25 -8.04
CA ASP A 7 19.79 -3.87 -8.59
C ASP A 7 19.63 -5.36 -8.90
N THR A 8 18.55 -5.97 -8.43
CA THR A 8 18.24 -7.39 -8.65
C THR A 8 17.07 -7.58 -9.61
N PHE A 9 16.62 -6.53 -10.29
CA PHE A 9 15.55 -6.62 -11.29
C PHE A 9 16.05 -7.37 -12.53
N ILE A 10 15.34 -8.45 -12.88
CA ILE A 10 15.58 -9.22 -14.09
C ILE A 10 14.27 -9.18 -14.88
N GLU A 11 14.29 -8.57 -16.06
CA GLU A 11 13.10 -8.44 -16.93
C GLU A 11 12.46 -9.80 -17.24
N ARG A 12 13.23 -10.88 -17.21
CA ARG A 12 12.80 -12.26 -17.49
C ARG A 12 12.41 -13.06 -16.24
N HIS A 13 11.88 -12.43 -15.19
CA HIS A 13 11.38 -13.19 -14.05
C HIS A 13 10.20 -14.07 -14.45
N LYS A 14 10.44 -15.39 -14.47
CA LYS A 14 9.50 -16.49 -14.77
C LYS A 14 8.12 -16.44 -14.08
N PHE A 15 7.90 -15.55 -13.12
CA PHE A 15 6.74 -15.54 -12.24
C PHE A 15 5.97 -14.21 -12.24
N ASN A 16 6.47 -13.16 -12.91
CA ASN A 16 5.82 -11.86 -12.97
C ASN A 16 5.83 -11.33 -14.40
N GLU A 17 4.66 -11.11 -14.98
CA GLU A 17 4.51 -10.42 -16.27
C GLU A 17 4.84 -8.94 -16.07
N VAL A 18 6.12 -8.55 -16.23
CA VAL A 18 6.58 -7.16 -16.09
C VAL A 18 6.77 -6.45 -17.43
N ASP A 19 6.47 -7.12 -18.54
CA ASP A 19 6.61 -6.57 -19.91
C ASP A 19 5.77 -5.31 -20.14
N TYR A 20 4.68 -5.13 -19.37
CA TYR A 20 3.87 -3.91 -19.44
C TYR A 20 4.65 -2.65 -19.05
N LEU A 21 5.71 -2.78 -18.24
CA LEU A 21 6.57 -1.66 -17.84
C LEU A 21 7.35 -1.05 -19.01
N GLN A 22 7.40 -1.74 -20.16
CA GLN A 22 7.99 -1.24 -21.41
C GLN A 22 6.98 -0.50 -22.30
N GLN A 23 5.68 -0.54 -21.96
CA GLN A 23 4.64 0.11 -22.74
C GLN A 23 4.52 1.60 -22.38
N THR A 24 4.21 2.43 -23.36
CA THR A 24 4.22 3.90 -23.27
C THR A 24 3.53 4.50 -22.05
N PRO A 25 2.31 4.08 -21.61
CA PRO A 25 1.71 4.74 -20.47
C PRO A 25 2.47 4.45 -19.16
N TYR A 26 3.16 3.31 -19.04
CA TYR A 26 3.88 2.92 -17.83
C TYR A 26 5.28 3.52 -17.77
N VAL A 27 5.99 3.61 -18.90
CA VAL A 27 7.34 4.22 -18.96
C VAL A 27 7.30 5.70 -18.56
N GLU A 28 6.22 6.41 -18.90
CA GLU A 28 6.05 7.83 -18.58
C GLU A 28 5.81 8.11 -17.09
N ILE A 29 5.29 7.13 -16.35
CA ILE A 29 4.92 7.29 -14.95
C ILE A 29 5.80 6.51 -13.99
N CYS A 30 6.55 5.51 -14.47
CA CYS A 30 7.35 4.61 -13.65
C CYS A 30 8.74 4.40 -14.26
N THR A 31 9.77 4.64 -13.46
CA THR A 31 11.16 4.41 -13.86
C THR A 31 11.83 3.41 -12.93
N ILE A 32 12.48 2.41 -13.50
CA ILE A 32 13.25 1.40 -12.76
C ILE A 32 14.73 1.63 -13.02
N HIS A 33 15.50 1.80 -11.95
CA HIS A 33 16.95 1.86 -12.01
C HIS A 33 17.52 0.54 -11.50
N THR A 34 18.17 -0.18 -12.41
CA THR A 34 18.83 -1.47 -12.13
C THR A 34 20.32 -1.32 -11.83
N GLU A 35 20.92 -0.20 -12.21
CA GLU A 35 22.30 0.15 -11.89
C GLU A 35 22.31 1.60 -11.43
N ILE A 36 22.73 1.84 -10.19
CA ILE A 36 22.78 3.18 -9.61
C ILE A 36 24.20 3.48 -9.17
N LYS A 37 24.84 4.44 -9.84
CA LYS A 37 26.17 4.92 -9.46
C LYS A 37 26.05 6.01 -8.40
N THR A 38 27.04 6.10 -7.53
CA THR A 38 27.13 7.18 -6.53
C THR A 38 27.15 8.58 -7.15
N THR A 39 27.67 8.71 -8.37
CA THR A 39 27.64 9.95 -9.15
C THR A 39 26.21 10.39 -9.51
N ASP A 40 25.31 9.43 -9.66
CA ASP A 40 23.92 9.66 -10.10
C ASP A 40 23.00 9.93 -8.92
N LEU A 41 23.42 9.61 -7.69
CA LEU A 41 22.66 9.92 -6.49
C LEU A 41 22.46 11.43 -6.32
N GLY A 42 23.45 12.24 -6.69
CA GLY A 42 23.36 13.70 -6.59
C GLY A 42 22.32 14.30 -7.53
N SER A 43 22.20 13.77 -8.75
CA SER A 43 21.15 14.17 -9.69
C SER A 43 19.79 13.61 -9.26
N LEU A 44 19.74 12.35 -8.83
CA LEU A 44 18.53 11.72 -8.32
C LEU A 44 17.93 12.51 -7.16
N VAL A 45 18.74 12.89 -6.17
CA VAL A 45 18.27 13.67 -5.01
C VAL A 45 17.66 15.01 -5.43
N LYS A 46 18.16 15.64 -6.50
CA LYS A 46 17.59 16.90 -7.02
C LYS A 46 16.23 16.70 -7.69
N THR A 47 15.99 15.53 -8.28
CA THR A 47 14.73 15.22 -8.96
C THR A 47 13.74 14.50 -8.05
N LEU A 48 14.12 14.09 -6.83
CA LEU A 48 13.25 13.38 -5.88
C LEU A 48 11.88 14.04 -5.69
N SER A 49 11.82 15.37 -5.64
CA SER A 49 10.57 16.14 -5.49
C SER A 49 9.56 15.95 -6.64
N GLN A 50 9.98 15.40 -7.78
CA GLN A 50 9.12 15.09 -8.94
C GLN A 50 8.45 13.72 -8.80
N TYR A 51 8.87 12.91 -7.82
CA TYR A 51 8.34 11.58 -7.59
C TYR A 51 7.25 11.58 -6.52
N SER A 52 6.19 10.85 -6.82
CA SER A 52 5.03 10.61 -5.95
C SER A 52 5.24 9.39 -5.06
N LEU A 53 6.18 8.51 -5.41
CA LEU A 53 6.51 7.30 -4.68
C LEU A 53 7.96 6.89 -4.96
N PHE A 54 8.67 6.51 -3.91
CA PHE A 54 10.03 5.97 -3.96
C PHE A 54 10.08 4.54 -3.45
N CYS A 55 10.38 3.59 -4.32
CA CYS A 55 10.52 2.18 -3.98
C CYS A 55 11.99 1.77 -4.05
N TYR A 56 12.47 0.96 -3.09
CA TYR A 56 13.85 0.49 -3.13
C TYR A 56 14.00 -0.94 -2.61
N HIS A 57 14.96 -1.66 -3.19
CA HIS A 57 15.32 -2.99 -2.75
C HIS A 57 16.09 -2.94 -1.41
N LYS A 58 15.70 -3.76 -0.42
CA LYS A 58 16.31 -3.77 0.93
C LYS A 58 17.82 -4.03 0.92
N THR A 59 18.35 -4.73 -0.08
CA THR A 59 19.79 -5.00 -0.19
C THR A 59 20.42 -4.27 -1.37
N LEU A 60 19.84 -3.14 -1.80
CA LEU A 60 20.31 -2.36 -2.94
C LEU A 60 21.83 -2.23 -2.97
N GLN A 61 22.48 -2.70 -4.03
CA GLN A 61 23.91 -2.54 -4.24
C GLN A 61 24.18 -1.34 -5.15
N LEU A 62 24.81 -0.31 -4.59
CA LEU A 62 25.25 0.85 -5.34
C LEU A 62 26.63 0.61 -5.96
N LEU A 63 26.88 1.31 -7.06
CA LEU A 63 28.14 1.26 -7.80
C LEU A 63 28.94 2.55 -7.58
N ASP A 64 30.26 2.47 -7.61
CA ASP A 64 31.13 3.64 -7.69
C ASP A 64 31.07 4.30 -9.09
N ALA A 65 31.82 5.38 -9.26
CA ALA A 65 31.90 6.10 -10.53
C ALA A 65 32.45 5.23 -11.69
N GLN A 66 33.22 4.19 -11.37
CA GLN A 66 33.80 3.25 -12.31
C GLN A 66 32.88 2.04 -12.58
N GLY A 67 31.71 1.97 -11.94
CA GLY A 67 30.75 0.88 -12.08
C GLY A 67 31.06 -0.34 -11.23
N LYS A 68 31.95 -0.24 -10.23
CA LYS A 68 32.23 -1.34 -9.29
C LYS A 68 31.36 -1.25 -8.05
N SER A 69 30.95 -2.39 -7.52
CA SER A 69 30.17 -2.44 -6.27
C SER A 69 30.92 -1.76 -5.12
N LEU A 70 30.22 -0.88 -4.41
CA LEU A 70 30.71 -0.32 -3.16
C LEU A 70 30.91 -1.44 -2.13
N ASN A 71 31.90 -1.28 -1.25
CA ASN A 71 32.01 -2.10 -0.05
C ASN A 71 30.79 -1.91 0.86
N ASN A 72 30.58 -2.86 1.78
CA ASN A 72 29.38 -2.89 2.63
C ASN A 72 29.15 -1.59 3.43
N GLU A 73 30.20 -1.01 3.99
CA GLU A 73 30.11 0.21 4.80
C GLU A 73 29.70 1.43 3.97
N ASN A 74 30.38 1.65 2.84
CA ASN A 74 30.06 2.75 1.93
C ASN A 74 28.69 2.58 1.29
N ASN A 75 28.28 1.34 0.98
CA ASN A 75 26.97 1.04 0.44
C ASN A 75 25.86 1.36 1.44
N LEU A 76 25.99 0.88 2.69
CA LEU A 76 25.04 1.14 3.76
C LEU A 76 24.88 2.65 3.99
N ARG A 77 26.00 3.36 4.19
CA ARG A 77 25.99 4.80 4.42
C ARG A 77 25.34 5.57 3.28
N SER A 78 25.64 5.22 2.03
CA SER A 78 25.07 5.90 0.87
C SER A 78 23.56 5.68 0.75
N ARG A 79 23.09 4.47 1.05
CA ARG A 79 21.66 4.14 1.07
C ARG A 79 20.91 4.84 2.21
N GLU A 80 21.45 4.83 3.41
CA GLU A 80 20.84 5.51 4.56
C GLU A 80 20.71 7.01 4.28
N ASN A 81 21.73 7.62 3.67
CA ASN A 81 21.67 9.02 3.24
C ASN A 81 20.57 9.26 2.20
N LEU A 82 20.41 8.36 1.22
CA LEU A 82 19.35 8.46 0.22
C LEU A 82 17.96 8.34 0.87
N VAL A 83 17.75 7.31 1.68
CA VAL A 83 16.47 7.10 2.40
C VAL A 83 16.14 8.30 3.27
N LYS A 84 17.11 8.83 4.00
CA LYS A 84 16.93 10.05 4.81
C LYS A 84 16.51 11.24 3.94
N LYS A 85 17.11 11.42 2.76
CA LYS A 85 16.72 12.50 1.84
C LYS A 85 15.29 12.36 1.32
N VAL A 86 14.85 11.14 1.05
CA VAL A 86 13.47 10.86 0.62
C VAL A 86 12.50 11.14 1.77
N GLN A 87 12.85 10.78 3.01
CA GLN A 87 12.09 11.11 4.23
C GLN A 87 12.00 12.61 4.47
N ASP A 88 13.12 13.34 4.36
CA ASP A 88 13.17 14.80 4.54
C ASP A 88 12.24 15.53 3.54
N LEU A 89 11.97 14.92 2.38
CA LEU A 89 11.06 15.43 1.35
C LEU A 89 9.61 14.95 1.51
N ASN A 90 9.30 14.16 2.54
CA ASN A 90 8.00 13.55 2.79
C ASN A 90 7.45 12.73 1.60
N ILE A 91 8.35 12.11 0.81
CA ILE A 91 7.94 11.26 -0.29
C ILE A 91 7.55 9.89 0.28
N PRO A 92 6.37 9.34 -0.04
CA PRO A 92 5.99 7.99 0.34
C PRO A 92 7.03 6.97 -0.13
N MET A 93 7.35 5.99 0.71
CA MET A 93 8.37 4.99 0.43
C MET A 93 7.86 3.57 0.59
N ILE A 94 8.40 2.65 -0.21
CA ILE A 94 8.23 1.20 -0.07
C ILE A 94 9.59 0.53 -0.10
N GLU A 95 9.88 -0.27 0.92
CA GLU A 95 11.01 -1.19 0.93
C GLU A 95 10.55 -2.58 0.47
N PHE A 96 11.27 -3.21 -0.45
CA PHE A 96 10.95 -4.56 -0.89
C PHE A 96 12.17 -5.47 -0.98
N SER A 97 11.96 -6.77 -0.79
CA SER A 97 13.00 -7.80 -0.96
C SER A 97 12.37 -9.18 -1.03
N ARG A 98 13.09 -10.14 -1.60
CA ARG A 98 12.70 -11.55 -1.48
C ARG A 98 12.78 -12.00 -0.03
N GLY A 99 11.83 -12.84 0.39
CA GLY A 99 11.73 -13.35 1.75
C GLY A 99 11.40 -12.29 2.82
N LEU A 100 11.13 -11.06 2.41
CA LEU A 100 10.65 -10.02 3.33
C LEU A 100 9.20 -10.34 3.71
N GLU A 101 8.90 -10.19 4.99
CA GLU A 101 7.52 -10.27 5.46
C GLU A 101 6.75 -9.03 4.98
N THR A 102 5.60 -9.25 4.35
CA THR A 102 4.75 -8.16 3.86
C THR A 102 3.97 -7.54 5.02
N ARG A 103 4.23 -6.26 5.32
CA ARG A 103 3.58 -5.48 6.39
C ARG A 103 3.29 -4.05 5.90
N PHE A 104 2.01 -3.68 5.87
CA PHE A 104 1.58 -2.36 5.37
C PHE A 104 2.00 -1.23 6.32
N GLU A 105 2.06 -1.49 7.61
CA GLU A 105 2.39 -0.54 8.67
C GLU A 105 3.83 -0.03 8.49
N ASN A 106 4.74 -0.95 8.20
CA ASN A 106 6.17 -0.66 8.02
C ASN A 106 6.55 -0.41 6.56
N LYS A 107 5.58 -0.40 5.64
CA LYS A 107 5.81 -0.18 4.20
C LYS A 107 6.83 -1.16 3.59
N GLN A 108 6.77 -2.42 4.06
CA GLN A 108 7.65 -3.50 3.66
C GLN A 108 6.86 -4.56 2.90
N ILE A 109 7.36 -4.99 1.75
CA ILE A 109 6.65 -5.96 0.91
C ILE A 109 7.61 -6.99 0.30
N ASN A 110 7.15 -8.23 0.20
CA ASN A 110 7.87 -9.25 -0.55
C ASN A 110 8.03 -8.82 -2.02
N LYS A 111 9.24 -8.94 -2.57
CA LYS A 111 9.55 -8.53 -3.96
C LYS A 111 8.62 -9.17 -5.00
N ASP A 112 8.30 -10.45 -4.85
CA ASP A 112 7.45 -11.13 -5.82
C ASP A 112 6.06 -10.52 -5.83
N LEU A 113 5.47 -10.31 -4.63
CA LEU A 113 4.18 -9.64 -4.46
C LEU A 113 4.19 -8.19 -4.96
N PHE A 114 5.27 -7.45 -4.68
CA PHE A 114 5.45 -6.08 -5.17
C PHE A 114 5.30 -6.00 -6.69
N TYR A 115 6.01 -6.84 -7.43
CA TYR A 115 5.93 -6.84 -8.90
C TYR A 115 4.62 -7.46 -9.42
N THR A 116 4.03 -8.42 -8.71
CA THR A 116 2.69 -8.95 -9.03
C THR A 116 1.63 -7.84 -8.98
N HIS A 117 1.68 -6.95 -7.99
CA HIS A 117 0.68 -5.90 -7.79
C HIS A 117 1.07 -4.52 -8.33
N LEU A 118 2.32 -4.34 -8.78
CA LEU A 118 2.80 -3.06 -9.31
C LEU A 118 1.90 -2.53 -10.43
N ARG A 119 1.40 -3.40 -11.31
CA ARG A 119 0.49 -2.98 -12.38
C ARG A 119 -0.77 -2.32 -11.84
N VAL A 120 -1.37 -2.90 -10.80
CA VAL A 120 -2.59 -2.37 -10.17
C VAL A 120 -2.34 -0.97 -9.61
N LEU A 121 -1.20 -0.76 -8.94
CA LEU A 121 -0.80 0.55 -8.46
C LEU A 121 -0.67 1.55 -9.61
N LEU A 122 0.03 1.16 -10.68
CA LEU A 122 0.27 2.05 -11.82
C LEU A 122 -1.04 2.40 -12.53
N ASP A 123 -1.91 1.42 -12.76
CA ASP A 123 -3.24 1.62 -13.35
C ASP A 123 -4.08 2.56 -12.49
N TYR A 124 -4.08 2.38 -11.17
CA TYR A 124 -4.77 3.29 -10.25
C TYR A 124 -4.21 4.71 -10.33
N PHE A 125 -2.88 4.86 -10.32
CA PHE A 125 -2.21 6.16 -10.40
C PHE A 125 -2.52 6.88 -11.72
N MET A 126 -2.54 6.18 -12.85
CA MET A 126 -2.92 6.76 -14.14
C MET A 126 -4.34 7.31 -14.14
N ASN A 127 -5.28 6.52 -13.60
CA ASN A 127 -6.70 6.85 -13.63
C ASN A 127 -7.08 7.97 -12.65
N HIS A 128 -6.42 8.02 -11.48
CA HIS A 128 -6.82 8.92 -10.38
C HIS A 128 -5.80 10.02 -10.08
N GLN A 129 -4.60 9.95 -10.64
CA GLN A 129 -3.48 10.87 -10.36
C GLN A 129 -3.10 10.92 -8.85
N GLN A 130 -3.37 9.83 -8.12
CA GLN A 130 -3.11 9.68 -6.70
C GLN A 130 -2.46 8.32 -6.41
N ILE A 131 -1.55 8.30 -5.43
CA ILE A 131 -0.88 7.06 -5.00
C ILE A 131 -1.74 6.37 -3.94
N GLU A 132 -2.22 5.18 -4.25
CA GLU A 132 -2.88 4.29 -3.29
C GLU A 132 -1.98 3.10 -2.99
N LEU A 133 -1.16 3.22 -1.94
CA LEU A 133 -0.16 2.20 -1.58
C LEU A 133 -0.78 0.83 -1.28
N LYS A 134 -2.02 0.79 -0.81
CA LYS A 134 -2.73 -0.45 -0.46
C LYS A 134 -2.85 -1.40 -1.65
N THR A 135 -2.92 -0.86 -2.87
CA THR A 135 -2.91 -1.66 -4.12
C THR A 135 -1.69 -2.58 -4.21
N LEU A 136 -0.50 -2.15 -3.74
CA LEU A 136 0.69 -3.01 -3.74
C LEU A 136 0.54 -4.21 -2.78
N PHE A 137 -0.19 -4.05 -1.68
CA PHE A 137 -0.29 -5.06 -0.63
C PHE A 137 -1.46 -6.02 -0.86
N TRP A 138 -2.57 -5.52 -1.36
CA TRP A 138 -3.83 -6.27 -1.49
C TRP A 138 -4.31 -6.42 -2.94
N GLY A 139 -3.57 -5.88 -3.91
CA GLY A 139 -3.91 -5.99 -5.33
C GLY A 139 -5.18 -5.20 -5.68
N ALA A 140 -5.89 -5.68 -6.70
CA ALA A 140 -7.13 -5.04 -7.16
C ALA A 140 -8.28 -5.13 -6.14
N ASP A 141 -8.21 -6.06 -5.18
CA ASP A 141 -9.24 -6.27 -4.15
C ASP A 141 -9.05 -5.37 -2.91
N PHE A 142 -8.15 -4.39 -2.97
CA PHE A 142 -7.80 -3.57 -1.80
C PHE A 142 -9.00 -2.84 -1.17
N GLU A 143 -9.96 -2.37 -1.99
CA GLU A 143 -11.18 -1.70 -1.52
C GLU A 143 -12.07 -2.66 -0.73
N ASN A 144 -12.19 -3.90 -1.19
CA ASN A 144 -12.93 -4.93 -0.49
C ASN A 144 -12.23 -5.35 0.80
N VAL A 145 -10.91 -5.48 0.80
CA VAL A 145 -10.12 -5.75 2.02
C VAL A 145 -10.31 -4.62 3.05
N GLU A 146 -10.32 -3.37 2.61
CA GLU A 146 -10.59 -2.21 3.47
C GLU A 146 -12.01 -2.23 4.03
N LYS A 147 -13.01 -2.42 3.16
CA LYS A 147 -14.41 -2.59 3.55
C LYS A 147 -14.54 -3.69 4.60
N MET A 148 -13.99 -4.87 4.35
CA MET A 148 -14.07 -6.00 5.27
C MET A 148 -13.34 -5.76 6.60
N THR A 149 -12.28 -4.95 6.60
CA THR A 149 -11.61 -4.52 7.84
C THR A 149 -12.51 -3.61 8.67
N GLN A 150 -13.18 -2.65 8.04
CA GLN A 150 -14.14 -1.76 8.69
C GLN A 150 -15.36 -2.53 9.22
N VAL A 151 -15.87 -3.50 8.45
CA VAL A 151 -16.95 -4.41 8.90
C VAL A 151 -16.54 -5.19 10.14
N LYS A 152 -15.33 -5.76 10.18
CA LYS A 152 -14.82 -6.48 11.36
C LYS A 152 -14.69 -5.56 12.57
N TYR A 153 -14.25 -4.31 12.36
CA TYR A 153 -14.18 -3.31 13.41
C TYR A 153 -15.56 -2.95 13.95
N LEU A 154 -16.54 -2.71 13.07
CA LEU A 154 -17.95 -2.51 13.43
C LEU A 154 -18.46 -3.66 14.31
N MET A 155 -18.31 -4.90 13.85
CA MET A 155 -18.78 -6.07 14.60
C MET A 155 -18.13 -6.17 15.98
N THR A 156 -16.88 -5.71 16.12
CA THR A 156 -16.18 -5.64 17.40
C THR A 156 -16.78 -4.55 18.29
N GLN A 157 -17.05 -3.36 17.75
CA GLN A 157 -17.69 -2.26 18.49
C GLN A 157 -19.09 -2.63 18.97
N VAL A 158 -19.89 -3.31 18.12
CA VAL A 158 -21.22 -3.83 18.49
C VAL A 158 -21.13 -4.81 19.67
N ARG A 159 -20.08 -5.64 19.76
CA ARG A 159 -19.87 -6.56 20.90
C ARG A 159 -19.52 -5.87 22.20
N LEU A 160 -18.85 -4.71 22.12
CA LEU A 160 -18.33 -3.99 23.28
C LEU A 160 -19.28 -2.90 23.79
N THR A 161 -20.29 -2.55 23.00
CA THR A 161 -21.23 -1.46 23.29
C THR A 161 -22.58 -2.01 23.72
N SER A 162 -23.24 -1.35 24.69
CA SER A 162 -24.61 -1.68 25.05
C SER A 162 -25.59 -1.31 23.93
N LEU A 163 -26.70 -2.05 23.80
CA LEU A 163 -27.72 -1.79 22.76
C LEU A 163 -28.24 -0.34 22.80
N ASP A 164 -28.43 0.20 24.01
CA ASP A 164 -28.95 1.55 24.22
C ASP A 164 -27.97 2.62 23.71
N SER A 165 -26.67 2.35 23.76
CA SER A 165 -25.60 3.28 23.36
C SER A 165 -25.16 3.15 21.90
N LEU A 166 -25.74 2.24 21.12
CA LEU A 166 -25.32 2.02 19.72
C LEU A 166 -25.51 3.26 18.84
N SER A 167 -26.59 4.01 19.05
CA SER A 167 -26.92 5.21 18.27
C SER A 167 -25.99 6.39 18.55
N GLU A 168 -25.19 6.31 19.60
CA GLU A 168 -24.23 7.36 20.01
C GLU A 168 -22.79 6.99 19.62
N ASN A 169 -22.55 5.76 19.15
CA ASN A 169 -21.23 5.28 18.77
C ASN A 169 -20.96 5.57 17.29
N GLU A 170 -20.19 6.63 17.02
CA GLU A 170 -19.87 7.08 15.65
C GLU A 170 -19.23 5.97 14.80
N SER A 171 -18.33 5.17 15.38
CA SER A 171 -17.69 4.04 14.67
C SER A 171 -18.70 3.00 14.22
N ILE A 172 -19.76 2.79 15.00
CA ILE A 172 -20.85 1.87 14.64
C ILE A 172 -21.69 2.46 13.52
N LEU A 173 -22.05 3.74 13.62
CA LEU A 173 -22.84 4.41 12.59
C LEU A 173 -22.11 4.45 11.24
N GLN A 174 -20.81 4.79 11.24
CA GLN A 174 -19.96 4.76 10.05
C GLN A 174 -19.87 3.34 9.48
N GLY A 175 -19.66 2.34 10.33
CA GLY A 175 -19.64 0.93 9.95
C GLY A 175 -20.95 0.46 9.28
N ILE A 176 -22.10 0.87 9.81
CA ILE A 176 -23.41 0.53 9.26
C ILE A 176 -23.61 1.19 7.90
N ALA A 177 -23.29 2.48 7.75
CA ALA A 177 -23.42 3.19 6.48
C ALA A 177 -22.57 2.56 5.34
N LEU A 178 -21.49 1.86 5.68
CA LEU A 178 -20.65 1.13 4.71
C LEU A 178 -21.29 -0.18 4.19
N ILE A 179 -22.23 -0.74 4.93
CA ILE A 179 -22.86 -2.04 4.64
C ILE A 179 -24.27 -1.84 4.11
N TYR A 180 -24.99 -0.90 4.72
CA TYR A 180 -26.38 -0.59 4.45
C TYR A 180 -26.43 0.71 3.67
N ASP A 181 -27.03 0.69 2.47
CA ASP A 181 -27.31 1.88 1.65
C ASP A 181 -28.51 2.66 2.22
N LYS A 182 -28.48 2.93 3.53
CA LYS A 182 -29.55 3.50 4.36
C LYS A 182 -28.96 4.30 5.51
N ASP A 183 -29.77 5.15 6.12
CA ASP A 183 -29.39 5.88 7.32
C ASP A 183 -29.06 4.92 8.48
N ALA A 184 -27.85 5.06 9.03
CA ALA A 184 -27.37 4.19 10.09
C ALA A 184 -28.21 4.28 11.37
N THR A 185 -28.76 5.45 11.71
CA THR A 185 -29.63 5.60 12.88
C THR A 185 -30.96 4.88 12.71
N GLU A 186 -31.53 4.84 11.49
CA GLU A 186 -32.73 4.05 11.22
C GLU A 186 -32.49 2.55 11.41
N ILE A 187 -31.33 2.05 10.98
CA ILE A 187 -30.95 0.64 11.18
C ILE A 187 -30.81 0.31 12.67
N VAL A 188 -30.13 1.19 13.44
CA VAL A 188 -29.97 1.00 14.89
C VAL A 188 -31.31 1.02 15.61
N GLU A 189 -32.20 1.96 15.30
CA GLU A 189 -33.54 2.01 15.89
C GLU A 189 -34.39 0.80 15.52
N ALA A 190 -34.24 0.27 14.31
CA ALA A 190 -34.88 -0.98 13.91
C ALA A 190 -34.38 -2.18 14.74
N TRP A 191 -33.06 -2.28 15.01
CA TRP A 191 -32.51 -3.32 15.88
C TRP A 191 -33.03 -3.20 17.32
N LYS A 192 -33.09 -1.98 17.88
CA LYS A 192 -33.65 -1.72 19.20
C LYS A 192 -35.14 -2.10 19.28
N THR A 193 -35.93 -1.68 18.30
CA THR A 193 -37.38 -1.98 18.23
C THR A 193 -37.65 -3.48 18.13
N LYS A 194 -36.83 -4.21 17.38
CA LYS A 194 -36.90 -5.67 17.27
C LYS A 194 -36.31 -6.40 18.49
N GLN A 195 -35.78 -5.67 19.48
CA GLN A 195 -35.10 -6.21 20.65
C GLN A 195 -33.96 -7.18 20.28
N PHE A 196 -33.21 -6.84 19.24
CA PHE A 196 -32.10 -7.67 18.80
C PHE A 196 -31.04 -7.77 19.88
N SER A 197 -30.55 -8.98 20.13
CA SER A 197 -29.31 -9.16 20.87
C SER A 197 -28.11 -8.76 20.01
N THR A 198 -26.95 -8.54 20.64
CA THR A 198 -25.66 -8.36 19.94
C THR A 198 -25.41 -9.46 18.89
N ASN A 199 -25.80 -10.70 19.18
CA ASN A 199 -25.63 -11.81 18.24
C ASN A 199 -26.58 -11.71 17.03
N ASP A 200 -27.80 -11.23 17.22
CA ASP A 200 -28.75 -11.02 16.13
C ASP A 200 -28.25 -9.94 15.17
N ILE A 201 -27.73 -8.84 15.72
CA ILE A 201 -27.10 -7.75 14.94
C ILE A 201 -25.91 -8.28 14.12
N ILE A 202 -25.03 -9.04 14.77
CA ILE A 202 -23.87 -9.64 14.09
C ILE A 202 -24.29 -10.59 12.97
N ASN A 203 -25.33 -11.39 13.20
CA ASN A 203 -25.87 -12.29 12.19
C ASN A 203 -26.48 -11.54 11.01
N GLU A 204 -27.19 -10.44 11.27
CA GLU A 204 -27.74 -9.58 10.23
C GLU A 204 -26.62 -8.94 9.39
N ILE A 205 -25.61 -8.36 10.04
CA ILE A 205 -24.42 -7.81 9.37
C ILE A 205 -23.77 -8.87 8.46
N ASN A 206 -23.58 -10.09 8.97
CA ASN A 206 -23.01 -11.21 8.21
C ASN A 206 -23.86 -11.62 7.00
N GLN A 207 -25.19 -11.40 7.02
CA GLN A 207 -26.06 -11.69 5.88
C GLN A 207 -25.95 -10.64 4.78
N GLN A 208 -25.66 -9.39 5.12
CA GLN A 208 -25.54 -8.29 4.14
C GLN A 208 -24.21 -8.27 3.39
N ILE A 209 -23.16 -8.88 3.94
CA ILE A 209 -21.82 -8.94 3.33
C ILE A 209 -21.58 -10.20 2.49
N ARG A 210 -22.57 -11.10 2.38
CA ARG A 210 -22.54 -12.30 1.54
C ARG A 210 -23.13 -12.03 0.17
#